data_AF-A0A2V8SBB7-F1
#
_entry.id   AF-A0A2V8SBB7-F1
#
_cell.length_a   1.000
_cell.length_b   1.000
_cell.length_c   1.000
_cell.angle_alpha   90.00
_cell.angle_beta   90.00
_cell.angle_gamma   90.00
#
_symmetry.space_group_name_H-M   'P 1'
#
loop_
_entity.id
_entity.type
_entity.pdbx_description
1 polymer ?
#
loop_
_entity_poly.entity_id
_entity_poly.type
_entity_poly.pdbx_seq_one_letter_code
_entity_poly.pdbx_strand_id
1 'polypeptide(L)'
;MKKAAKKSARTPAATPASGPSIAVHEKGVKEFERGVGHLHRQNYTEALERFQAIVESHPQEKELVDRAQVYIRICKGMLDRKTSQPKRPEDFFYYGVIRANEADYDEAVKLLGRALENTPKDEKVHYVMASTLALKGERQDALKHLREAIELNASNRIYARNDPDFEPLRDDEGFQNLVHPEEA
;
A
#
# COMPACT_ATOMS: atom_id res chain seq x y z
N MET A 1 88.42 22.10 2.03
CA MET A 1 87.51 20.94 2.13
C MET A 1 86.13 21.36 1.64
N LYS A 2 85.65 20.73 0.55
CA LYS A 2 84.34 20.99 -0.06
C LYS A 2 83.25 20.23 0.73
N LYS A 3 82.15 20.88 1.11
CA LYS A 3 80.90 20.18 1.50
C LYS A 3 79.76 20.67 0.62
N ALA A 4 79.22 19.75 -0.17
CA ALA A 4 78.14 19.95 -1.11
C ALA A 4 76.79 20.08 -0.36
N ALA A 5 76.01 21.10 -0.71
CA ALA A 5 74.62 21.25 -0.29
C ALA A 5 73.74 20.31 -1.13
N LYS A 6 73.05 19.38 -0.45
CA LYS A 6 72.12 18.42 -1.06
C LYS A 6 70.76 19.12 -1.24
N LYS A 7 70.39 19.47 -2.47
CA LYS A 7 69.04 19.95 -2.82
C LYS A 7 68.04 18.81 -2.60
N SER A 8 67.11 18.98 -1.65
CA SER A 8 65.95 18.10 -1.50
C SER A 8 64.90 18.52 -2.53
N ALA A 9 64.64 17.64 -3.49
CA ALA A 9 63.60 17.82 -4.49
C ALA A 9 62.22 17.61 -3.84
N ARG A 10 61.36 18.62 -3.96
CA ARG A 10 59.97 18.60 -3.50
C ARG A 10 59.15 17.85 -4.57
N THR A 11 58.67 16.66 -4.25
CA THR A 11 57.70 15.93 -5.09
C THR A 11 56.37 16.69 -5.09
N PRO A 12 55.68 16.84 -6.24
CA PRO A 12 54.36 17.43 -6.28
C PRO A 12 53.35 16.40 -5.75
N ALA A 13 52.50 16.84 -4.80
CA ALA A 13 51.39 16.06 -4.28
C ALA A 13 50.38 15.81 -5.40
N ALA A 14 50.08 14.54 -5.69
CA ALA A 14 48.99 14.15 -6.55
C ALA A 14 47.65 14.46 -5.85
N THR A 15 46.79 15.24 -6.50
CA THR A 15 45.39 15.42 -6.14
C THR A 15 44.65 14.08 -6.25
N PRO A 16 43.75 13.72 -5.31
CA PRO A 16 42.97 12.49 -5.46
C PRO A 16 41.90 12.69 -6.54
N ALA A 17 41.83 11.74 -7.47
CA ALA A 17 40.82 11.69 -8.52
C ALA A 17 39.43 11.42 -7.92
N SER A 18 38.62 12.46 -7.69
CA SER A 18 37.27 12.37 -7.12
C SER A 18 36.11 12.48 -8.14
N GLY A 19 36.41 12.79 -9.41
CA GLY A 19 35.39 13.05 -10.44
C GLY A 19 34.46 11.88 -10.82
N PRO A 20 34.98 10.65 -11.02
CA PRO A 20 34.12 9.52 -11.44
C PRO A 20 33.22 9.00 -10.32
N SER A 21 33.70 8.97 -9.07
CA SER A 21 32.96 8.40 -7.93
C SER A 21 31.74 9.25 -7.56
N ILE A 22 31.87 10.58 -7.59
CA ILE A 22 30.79 11.51 -7.26
C ILE A 22 29.67 11.44 -8.30
N ALA A 23 30.01 11.45 -9.59
CA ALA A 23 29.02 11.37 -10.66
C ALA A 23 28.26 10.03 -10.68
N VAL A 24 28.92 8.94 -10.27
CA VAL A 24 28.30 7.62 -10.13
C VAL A 24 27.36 7.59 -8.92
N HIS A 25 27.77 8.17 -7.79
CA HIS A 25 26.93 8.31 -6.61
C HIS A 25 25.69 9.17 -6.88
N GLU A 26 25.82 10.33 -7.51
CA GLU A 26 24.70 11.22 -7.88
C GLU A 26 23.66 10.52 -8.77
N LYS A 27 24.11 9.73 -9.74
CA LYS A 27 23.21 8.92 -10.58
C LYS A 27 22.43 7.90 -9.77
N GLY A 28 23.09 7.21 -8.83
CA GLY A 28 22.45 6.26 -7.93
C GLY A 28 21.41 6.91 -7.04
N VAL A 29 21.73 8.07 -6.44
CA VAL A 29 20.80 8.84 -5.61
C VAL A 29 19.59 9.29 -6.42
N LYS A 30 19.79 9.74 -7.66
CA LYS A 30 18.67 10.14 -8.54
C LYS A 30 17.74 8.98 -8.88
N GLU A 31 18.27 7.79 -9.18
CA GLU A 31 17.43 6.60 -9.39
C GLU A 31 16.71 6.18 -8.10
N PHE A 32 17.35 6.35 -6.94
CA PHE A 32 16.72 6.09 -5.64
C PHE A 32 15.53 7.02 -5.39
N GLU A 33 15.68 8.32 -5.63
CA GLU A 33 14.61 9.31 -5.52
C GLU A 33 13.44 8.98 -6.45
N ARG A 34 13.72 8.54 -7.69
CA ARG A 34 12.68 8.07 -8.62
C ARG A 34 11.93 6.86 -8.08
N GLY A 35 12.64 5.88 -7.53
CA GLY A 35 12.05 4.71 -6.89
C GLY A 35 11.13 5.08 -5.73
N VAL A 36 11.57 5.97 -4.84
CA VAL A 36 10.74 6.49 -3.73
C VAL A 36 9.51 7.25 -4.25
N GLY A 37 9.67 8.04 -5.32
CA GLY A 37 8.54 8.72 -5.96
C GLY A 37 7.47 7.77 -6.50
N HIS A 38 7.86 6.64 -7.09
CA HIS A 38 6.91 5.59 -7.49
C HIS A 38 6.28 4.89 -6.27
N LEU A 39 7.04 4.66 -5.21
CA LEU A 39 6.55 4.03 -3.99
C LEU A 39 5.47 4.87 -3.28
N HIS A 40 5.64 6.19 -3.21
CA HIS A 40 4.61 7.08 -2.67
C HIS A 40 3.32 7.09 -3.49
N ARG A 41 3.40 6.79 -4.79
CA ARG A 41 2.25 6.62 -5.68
C ARG A 41 1.69 5.19 -5.68
N GLN A 42 2.24 4.29 -4.86
CA GLN A 42 1.90 2.86 -4.82
C GLN A 42 2.16 2.11 -6.14
N ASN A 43 3.01 2.67 -7.02
CA ASN A 43 3.48 2.00 -8.24
C ASN A 43 4.61 1.04 -7.88
N TYR A 44 4.27 -0.06 -7.20
CA TYR A 44 5.26 -0.97 -6.62
C TYR A 44 6.08 -1.71 -7.67
N THR A 45 5.54 -1.96 -8.87
CA THR A 45 6.27 -2.60 -9.98
C THR A 45 7.39 -1.69 -10.48
N GLU A 46 7.06 -0.44 -10.81
CA GLU A 46 8.05 0.52 -11.30
C GLU A 46 9.03 0.93 -10.20
N ALA A 47 8.57 1.06 -8.95
CA ALA A 47 9.47 1.30 -7.81
C ALA A 47 10.49 0.17 -7.66
N LEU A 48 10.04 -1.09 -7.76
CA LEU A 48 10.89 -2.27 -7.69
C LEU A 48 11.98 -2.26 -8.78
N GLU A 49 11.61 -1.95 -10.02
CA GLU A 49 12.54 -1.84 -11.15
C GLU A 49 13.64 -0.79 -10.88
N ARG A 50 13.26 0.39 -10.36
CA ARG A 50 14.23 1.46 -10.05
C ARG A 50 15.21 1.04 -8.96
N PHE A 51 14.72 0.39 -7.91
CA PHE A 51 15.60 -0.07 -6.83
C PHE A 51 16.51 -1.22 -7.27
N GLN A 52 16.03 -2.13 -8.12
CA GLN A 52 16.85 -3.20 -8.70
C GLN A 52 17.96 -2.64 -9.58
N ALA A 53 17.66 -1.63 -10.40
CA ALA A 53 18.65 -0.96 -11.24
C ALA A 53 19.82 -0.39 -10.41
N ILE A 54 19.57 0.10 -9.19
CA ILE A 54 20.63 0.59 -8.28
C ILE A 54 21.56 -0.55 -7.86
N VAL A 55 21.01 -1.70 -7.49
CA VAL A 55 21.79 -2.88 -7.08
C VAL A 55 22.66 -3.40 -8.22
N GLU A 56 22.16 -3.33 -9.46
CA GLU A 56 22.85 -3.81 -10.66
C GLU A 56 23.92 -2.83 -11.16
N SER A 57 23.61 -1.54 -11.20
CA SER A 57 24.48 -0.52 -11.81
C SER A 57 25.41 0.21 -10.83
N HIS A 58 25.13 0.14 -9.52
CA HIS A 58 25.91 0.79 -8.48
C HIS A 58 26.33 -0.15 -7.31
N PRO A 59 26.84 -1.37 -7.57
CA PRO A 59 27.15 -2.35 -6.52
C PRO A 59 28.22 -1.89 -5.51
N GLN A 60 29.08 -0.93 -5.89
CA GLN A 60 30.10 -0.33 -5.04
C GLN A 60 29.54 0.64 -3.99
N GLU A 61 28.34 1.18 -4.19
CA GLU A 61 27.68 2.13 -3.28
C GLU A 61 26.93 1.37 -2.17
N LYS A 62 27.66 0.74 -1.25
CA LYS A 62 27.10 -0.21 -0.28
C LYS A 62 25.90 0.35 0.51
N GLU A 63 25.98 1.57 1.02
CA GLU A 63 24.88 2.19 1.78
C GLU A 63 23.62 2.37 0.92
N LEU A 64 23.80 2.82 -0.33
CA LEU A 64 22.70 3.02 -1.26
C LEU A 64 22.05 1.69 -1.67
N VAL A 65 22.88 0.66 -1.90
CA VAL A 65 22.43 -0.71 -2.19
C VAL A 65 21.66 -1.28 -1.00
N ASP A 66 22.18 -1.17 0.23
CA ASP A 66 21.51 -1.66 1.44
C ASP A 66 20.14 -0.99 1.61
N ARG A 67 20.06 0.33 1.39
CA ARG A 67 18.78 1.05 1.39
C ARG A 67 17.85 0.53 0.30
N ALA A 68 18.30 0.44 -0.96
CA ALA A 68 17.50 -0.04 -2.07
C ALA A 68 16.94 -1.45 -1.81
N GLN A 69 17.73 -2.35 -1.20
CA GLN A 69 17.30 -3.70 -0.84
C GLN A 69 16.14 -3.72 0.17
N VAL A 70 16.11 -2.79 1.13
CA VAL A 70 14.97 -2.66 2.04
C VAL A 70 13.70 -2.32 1.27
N TYR A 71 13.76 -1.37 0.35
CA TYR A 71 12.60 -0.99 -0.47
C TYR A 71 12.19 -2.07 -1.47
N ILE A 72 13.13 -2.82 -2.05
CA ILE A 72 12.85 -4.00 -2.87
C ILE A 72 11.99 -5.00 -2.09
N ARG A 73 12.35 -5.28 -0.83
CA ARG A 73 11.59 -6.21 0.02
C ARG A 73 10.16 -5.69 0.27
N ILE A 74 10.01 -4.39 0.53
CA ILE A 74 8.71 -3.76 0.72
C ILE A 74 7.87 -3.88 -0.56
N CYS A 75 8.42 -3.49 -1.72
CA CYS A 75 7.70 -3.55 -3.00
C CYS A 75 7.26 -4.98 -3.33
N LYS A 76 8.14 -5.96 -3.16
CA LYS A 76 7.80 -7.38 -3.35
C LYS A 76 6.69 -7.83 -2.41
N GLY A 77 6.75 -7.44 -1.13
CA GLY A 77 5.70 -7.76 -0.16
C GLY A 77 4.35 -7.15 -0.53
N MET A 78 4.32 -5.91 -1.03
CA MET A 78 3.08 -5.27 -1.48
C MET A 78 2.52 -5.94 -2.74
N LEU A 79 3.38 -6.30 -3.69
CA LEU A 79 2.99 -7.04 -4.90
C LEU A 79 2.45 -8.43 -4.57
N ASP A 80 3.11 -9.16 -3.68
CA ASP A 80 2.68 -10.50 -3.25
C ASP A 80 1.32 -10.46 -2.56
N ARG A 81 1.09 -9.50 -1.64
CA ARG A 81 -0.23 -9.26 -1.03
C ARG A 81 -1.30 -9.01 -2.08
N LYS A 82 -0.99 -8.17 -3.08
CA LYS A 82 -1.91 -7.87 -4.19
C LYS A 82 -2.24 -9.12 -5.02
N THR A 83 -1.32 -10.08 -5.14
CA THR A 83 -1.56 -11.33 -5.90
C THR A 83 -2.04 -12.50 -5.04
N SER A 84 -1.95 -12.39 -3.72
CA SER A 84 -2.31 -13.47 -2.80
C SER A 84 -3.80 -13.77 -2.91
N GLN A 85 -4.11 -15.07 -2.99
CA GLN A 85 -5.46 -15.59 -3.11
C GLN A 85 -5.85 -16.29 -1.81
N PRO A 86 -7.13 -16.22 -1.38
CA PRO A 86 -7.64 -17.00 -0.26
C PRO A 86 -7.43 -18.50 -0.53
N LYS A 87 -6.88 -19.21 0.46
CA LYS A 87 -6.58 -20.66 0.32
C LYS A 87 -7.67 -21.51 0.93
N ARG A 88 -8.41 -20.98 1.90
CA ARG A 88 -9.49 -21.67 2.60
C ARG A 88 -10.77 -20.84 2.60
N PRO A 89 -11.95 -21.47 2.73
CA PRO A 89 -13.21 -20.75 2.79
C PRO A 89 -13.28 -19.71 3.90
N GLU A 90 -12.66 -19.99 5.05
CA GLU A 90 -12.63 -19.07 6.19
C GLU A 90 -11.80 -17.82 5.90
N ASP A 91 -10.91 -17.86 4.91
CA ASP A 91 -10.07 -16.72 4.53
C ASP A 91 -10.84 -15.68 3.69
N PHE A 92 -11.97 -16.04 3.08
CA PHE A 92 -12.67 -15.14 2.14
C PHE A 92 -13.06 -13.81 2.77
N PHE A 93 -13.52 -13.81 4.02
CA PHE A 93 -13.84 -12.57 4.74
C PHE A 93 -12.60 -11.68 4.91
N TYR A 94 -11.50 -12.26 5.40
CA TYR A 94 -10.26 -11.53 5.63
C TYR A 94 -9.70 -10.92 4.34
N TYR A 95 -9.67 -11.70 3.25
CA TYR A 95 -9.24 -11.19 1.95
C TYR A 95 -10.21 -10.13 1.39
N GLY A 96 -11.52 -10.30 1.58
CA GLY A 96 -12.53 -9.30 1.22
C GLY A 96 -12.28 -7.95 1.90
N VAL A 97 -11.98 -7.96 3.19
CA VAL A 97 -11.61 -6.75 3.96
C VAL A 97 -10.31 -6.14 3.42
N ILE A 98 -9.29 -6.95 3.11
CA ILE A 98 -8.05 -6.44 2.50
C ILE A 98 -8.36 -5.71 1.19
N ARG A 99 -9.15 -6.31 0.30
CA ARG A 99 -9.50 -5.70 -1.00
C ARG A 99 -10.32 -4.44 -0.85
N ALA A 100 -11.26 -4.40 0.10
CA ALA A 100 -12.04 -3.20 0.40
C ALA A 100 -11.12 -2.04 0.84
N ASN A 101 -10.15 -2.32 1.72
CA ASN A 101 -9.16 -1.34 2.17
C ASN A 101 -8.20 -0.89 1.05
N GLU A 102 -7.92 -1.75 0.07
CA GLU A 102 -7.14 -1.41 -1.14
C GLU A 102 -7.98 -0.65 -2.19
N ALA A 103 -9.25 -0.35 -1.89
CA ALA A 103 -10.23 0.22 -2.81
C ALA A 103 -10.51 -0.62 -4.07
N ASP A 104 -10.15 -1.91 -4.05
CA ASP A 104 -10.54 -2.89 -5.05
C ASP A 104 -11.93 -3.44 -4.71
N TYR A 105 -12.93 -2.58 -4.83
CA TYR A 105 -14.30 -2.87 -4.38
C TYR A 105 -14.94 -4.03 -5.15
N ASP A 106 -14.59 -4.20 -6.43
CA ASP A 106 -15.12 -5.30 -7.24
C ASP A 106 -14.65 -6.66 -6.71
N GLU A 107 -13.36 -6.80 -6.40
CA GLU A 107 -12.85 -8.06 -5.87
C GLU A 107 -13.27 -8.28 -4.41
N ALA A 108 -13.35 -7.20 -3.62
CA ALA A 108 -13.89 -7.24 -2.27
C ALA A 108 -15.30 -7.83 -2.23
N VAL A 109 -16.21 -7.31 -3.05
CA VAL A 109 -17.61 -7.79 -3.14
C VAL A 109 -17.67 -9.27 -3.52
N LYS A 110 -16.87 -9.73 -4.48
CA LYS A 110 -16.82 -11.15 -4.85
C LYS A 110 -16.38 -12.03 -3.69
N LEU A 111 -15.31 -11.64 -2.99
CA LEU A 111 -14.76 -12.39 -1.86
C LEU A 111 -15.74 -12.43 -0.69
N LEU A 112 -16.36 -11.30 -0.35
CA LEU A 112 -17.39 -11.22 0.68
C LEU A 112 -18.63 -12.06 0.30
N GLY A 113 -18.99 -12.13 -0.99
CA GLY A 113 -20.04 -13.01 -1.48
C GLY A 113 -19.75 -14.48 -1.20
N ARG A 114 -18.51 -14.92 -1.47
CA ARG A 114 -18.05 -16.28 -1.12
C ARG A 114 -18.01 -16.54 0.39
N ALA A 115 -17.72 -15.51 1.19
CA ALA A 115 -17.81 -15.62 2.65
C ALA A 115 -19.26 -15.85 3.11
N LEU A 116 -20.24 -15.16 2.49
CA LEU A 116 -21.67 -15.35 2.77
C LEU A 116 -22.19 -16.71 2.30
N GLU A 117 -21.65 -17.30 1.23
CA GLU A 117 -22.01 -18.67 0.82
C GLU A 117 -21.72 -19.70 1.94
N ASN A 118 -20.66 -19.47 2.73
CA ASN A 118 -20.26 -20.34 3.84
C ASN A 118 -20.93 -19.94 5.16
N THR A 119 -21.13 -18.64 5.37
CA THR A 119 -21.68 -18.07 6.61
C THR A 119 -22.77 -17.04 6.31
N PRO A 120 -23.98 -17.48 5.88
CA PRO A 120 -25.01 -16.57 5.36
C PRO A 120 -25.61 -15.61 6.39
N LYS A 121 -25.27 -15.77 7.68
CA LYS A 121 -25.80 -14.97 8.80
C LYS A 121 -24.69 -14.32 9.61
N ASP A 122 -23.49 -14.16 9.03
CA ASP A 122 -22.43 -13.40 9.68
C ASP A 122 -22.67 -11.90 9.45
N GLU A 123 -23.03 -11.21 10.54
CA GLU A 123 -23.33 -9.79 10.55
C GLU A 123 -22.15 -8.93 10.10
N LYS A 124 -20.91 -9.36 10.37
CA LYS A 124 -19.70 -8.62 9.98
C LYS A 124 -19.50 -8.68 8.48
N VAL A 125 -19.76 -9.84 7.87
CA VAL A 125 -19.65 -9.98 6.40
C VAL A 125 -20.68 -9.09 5.72
N HIS A 126 -21.92 -9.06 6.20
CA HIS A 126 -22.94 -8.15 5.70
C HIS A 126 -22.56 -6.67 5.91
N TYR A 127 -22.02 -6.31 7.06
CA TYR A 127 -21.61 -4.94 7.35
C TYR A 127 -20.49 -4.46 6.41
N VAL A 128 -19.42 -5.25 6.26
CA VAL A 128 -18.30 -4.93 5.36
C VAL A 128 -18.77 -4.90 3.90
N MET A 129 -19.68 -5.80 3.50
CA MET A 129 -20.29 -5.75 2.17
C MET A 129 -21.03 -4.43 1.95
N ALA A 130 -21.81 -3.98 2.94
CA ALA A 130 -22.56 -2.74 2.86
C ALA A 130 -21.64 -1.51 2.72
N SER A 131 -20.60 -1.41 3.55
CA SER A 131 -19.66 -0.29 3.49
C SER A 131 -18.87 -0.28 2.16
N THR A 132 -18.44 -1.46 1.70
CA THR A 132 -17.76 -1.63 0.41
C THR A 132 -18.66 -1.19 -0.76
N LEU A 133 -19.93 -1.59 -0.76
CA LEU A 133 -20.88 -1.21 -1.80
C LEU A 133 -21.23 0.27 -1.75
N ALA A 134 -21.30 0.88 -0.56
CA ALA A 134 -21.49 2.32 -0.41
C ALA A 134 -20.33 3.11 -1.06
N LEU A 135 -19.09 2.72 -0.78
CA LEU A 135 -17.88 3.31 -1.39
C LEU A 135 -17.81 3.07 -2.90
N LYS A 136 -18.28 1.91 -3.38
CA LYS A 136 -18.39 1.60 -4.80
C LYS A 136 -19.47 2.43 -5.52
N GLY A 137 -20.43 2.99 -4.79
CA GLY A 137 -21.58 3.72 -5.32
C GLY A 137 -22.81 2.84 -5.61
N GLU A 138 -22.78 1.56 -5.23
CA GLU A 138 -23.88 0.60 -5.40
C GLU A 138 -24.89 0.71 -4.26
N ARG A 139 -25.55 1.87 -4.23
CA ARG A 139 -26.44 2.31 -3.15
C ARG A 139 -27.47 1.27 -2.72
N GLN A 140 -28.24 0.70 -3.64
CA GLN A 140 -29.38 -0.17 -3.28
C GLN A 140 -28.92 -1.45 -2.58
N ASP A 141 -27.85 -2.06 -3.07
CA ASP A 141 -27.29 -3.26 -2.48
C ASP A 141 -26.59 -2.96 -1.14
N ALA A 142 -25.96 -1.79 -1.01
CA ALA A 142 -25.41 -1.32 0.26
C ALA A 142 -26.49 -1.25 1.36
N LEU A 143 -27.62 -0.62 1.08
CA LEU A 143 -28.74 -0.51 2.03
C LEU A 143 -29.33 -1.87 2.40
N LYS A 144 -29.42 -2.78 1.42
CA LYS A 144 -29.89 -4.15 1.67
C LYS A 144 -28.97 -4.88 2.65
N HIS A 145 -27.66 -4.87 2.40
CA HIS A 145 -26.71 -5.53 3.28
C HIS A 145 -26.57 -4.86 4.65
N LEU A 146 -26.69 -3.53 4.72
CA LEU A 146 -26.68 -2.82 5.98
C LEU A 146 -27.90 -3.21 6.84
N ARG A 147 -29.07 -3.36 6.22
CA ARG A 147 -30.28 -3.84 6.91
C ARG A 147 -30.07 -5.23 7.50
N GLU A 148 -29.58 -6.19 6.71
CA GLU A 148 -29.27 -7.55 7.19
C GLU A 148 -28.28 -7.51 8.37
N ALA A 149 -27.22 -6.69 8.26
CA ALA A 149 -26.25 -6.53 9.34
C ALA A 149 -26.89 -5.99 10.63
N ILE A 150 -27.81 -5.03 10.54
CA ILE A 150 -28.53 -4.45 11.68
C ILE A 150 -29.55 -5.44 12.27
N GLU A 151 -30.23 -6.21 11.43
CA GLU A 151 -31.19 -7.24 11.87
C GLU A 151 -30.47 -8.37 12.63
N LEU A 152 -29.28 -8.76 12.18
CA LEU A 152 -28.45 -9.76 12.87
C LEU A 152 -27.78 -9.20 14.13
N ASN A 153 -27.37 -7.93 14.12
CA ASN A 153 -26.78 -7.25 15.28
C ASN A 153 -27.10 -5.75 15.27
N ALA A 154 -28.00 -5.34 16.16
CA ALA A 154 -28.48 -3.97 16.25
C ALA A 154 -27.37 -2.92 16.54
N SER A 155 -26.23 -3.34 17.11
CA SER A 155 -25.08 -2.43 17.36
C SER A 155 -24.50 -1.86 16.07
N ASN A 156 -24.65 -2.59 14.95
CA ASN A 156 -24.20 -2.14 13.63
C ASN A 156 -24.84 -0.81 13.21
N ARG A 157 -26.02 -0.49 13.76
CA ARG A 157 -26.67 0.81 13.56
C ARG A 157 -25.81 1.97 14.05
N ILE A 158 -25.24 1.82 15.25
CA ILE A 158 -24.42 2.84 15.90
C ILE A 158 -23.08 2.98 15.16
N TYR A 159 -22.52 1.86 14.71
CA TYR A 159 -21.31 1.86 13.90
C TYR A 159 -21.53 2.58 12.57
N ALA A 160 -22.54 2.18 11.80
CA ALA A 160 -22.84 2.76 10.49
C ALA A 160 -23.08 4.27 10.55
N ARG A 161 -23.74 4.77 11.60
CA ARG A 161 -23.97 6.20 11.81
C ARG A 161 -22.68 7.03 11.87
N ASN A 162 -21.57 6.46 12.33
CA ASN A 162 -20.32 7.17 12.56
C ASN A 162 -19.20 6.76 11.60
N ASP A 163 -19.47 5.77 10.75
CA ASP A 163 -18.49 5.16 9.87
C ASP A 163 -18.37 5.96 8.56
N PRO A 164 -17.17 6.49 8.24
CA PRO A 164 -16.96 7.33 7.05
C PRO A 164 -17.17 6.58 5.74
N ASP A 165 -17.14 5.24 5.74
CA ASP A 165 -17.37 4.46 4.52
C ASP A 165 -18.81 4.63 4.00
N PHE A 166 -19.74 5.06 4.86
CA PHE A 166 -21.10 5.39 4.49
C PHE A 166 -21.32 6.88 4.19
N GLU A 167 -20.27 7.70 4.14
CA GLU A 167 -20.37 9.11 3.73
C GLU A 167 -21.12 9.30 2.40
N PRO A 168 -20.93 8.46 1.35
CA PRO A 168 -21.69 8.57 0.11
C PRO A 168 -23.21 8.39 0.27
N LEU A 169 -23.67 7.79 1.38
CA LEU A 169 -25.07 7.52 1.68
C LEU A 169 -25.61 8.39 2.82
N ARG A 170 -24.84 9.35 3.34
CA ARG A 170 -25.25 10.17 4.48
C ARG A 170 -26.58 10.88 4.28
N ASP A 171 -26.79 11.48 3.11
CA ASP A 171 -28.03 12.20 2.82
C ASP A 171 -29.13 11.30 2.25
N ASP A 172 -28.90 9.99 2.20
CA ASP A 172 -29.92 9.06 1.76
C ASP A 172 -30.99 8.81 2.83
N GLU A 173 -32.25 9.05 2.47
CA GLU A 173 -33.42 8.69 3.27
C GLU A 173 -33.43 7.21 3.69
N GLY A 174 -33.09 6.29 2.78
CA GLY A 174 -33.03 4.86 3.09
C GLY A 174 -32.00 4.52 4.17
N PHE A 175 -30.81 5.11 4.06
CA PHE A 175 -29.76 5.01 5.07
C PHE A 175 -30.18 5.66 6.39
N GLN A 176 -30.73 6.87 6.36
CA GLN A 176 -31.20 7.60 7.54
C GLN A 176 -32.25 6.79 8.31
N ASN A 177 -33.22 6.20 7.63
CA ASN A 177 -34.22 5.33 8.25
C ASN A 177 -33.59 4.08 8.89
N LEU A 178 -32.52 3.55 8.29
CA LEU A 178 -31.77 2.43 8.85
C LEU A 178 -30.91 2.82 10.05
N VAL A 179 -30.47 4.07 10.19
CA VAL A 179 -29.61 4.49 11.33
C VAL A 179 -30.32 5.34 12.39
N HIS A 180 -31.49 5.89 12.08
CA HIS A 180 -32.35 6.74 12.92
C HIS A 180 -33.83 6.32 12.79
N PRO A 181 -34.21 5.13 13.29
CA PRO A 181 -35.56 4.59 13.08
C PRO A 181 -36.64 5.35 13.85
N GLU A 182 -36.27 6.21 14.81
CA GLU A 182 -37.20 7.02 15.61
C GLU A 182 -37.60 8.33 14.89
N GLU A 183 -36.94 8.67 13.78
CA GLU A 183 -37.16 9.89 13.00
C GLU A 183 -37.88 9.62 11.66
N ALA A 184 -38.21 8.36 11.37
CA ALA A 184 -38.78 7.86 10.11
C ALA A 184 -40.30 7.65 10.15
#